data_AF-A0A6A6DEP1-F1
#
_entry.id   AF-A0A6A6DEP1-F1
#
_cell.length_a   1.000
_cell.length_b   1.000
_cell.length_c   1.000
_cell.angle_alpha   90.00
_cell.angle_beta   90.00
_cell.angle_gamma   90.00
#
_symmetry.space_group_name_H-M   'P 1'
#
loop_
_entity.id
_entity.type
_entity.pdbx_description
1 polymer ?
#
loop_
_entity_poly.entity_id
_entity_poly.type
_entity_poly.pdbx_seq_one_letter_code
_entity_poly.pdbx_strand_id
1 'polypeptide(L)'
;MARIYRQAEKAHIWFGHFTQSWSNEIICDSDKYIGASKMTSDQWTQAERICHYELRHFLKAGGEAPRQYELPDSEKQSCGRLLSQTLDVLDGAAGGKHLHEFPLFLVANDVSNDGRFVMNRHWLTILDCIRWLLSRQWWTRVWTLQEAVLPQVDSVIHAHPYSFRISRLLNGVQSIIDHRQKCCKDLGRLFLGEYQNFPFYQYIRACTLHTHHKRFTESESQWLPIEEAISSAQGRNATDPRDHFFGILGLLPPEWQDGWFYDQGYSCTTAEIFSQCAKLLYTNYHSLGPLSDAIGVRKSMVSDLPSWAIDLSDRLPDGEDDSIRWELYDASRQSRFEGVGFMHELAGPDLSIEVIPIGTVRACARRVSQDELNSNRTSNVVLSHVSEWQQLYNNCADPSDDDNFWRAAFMDRDIWRYWLHERKPLSWKRLTDIKQWWRSWSETGDNRDLTTDKQADDGSYGDYHYRALKLNAKNHRFFCTTKGEPGLGPHSVQPSDEVYVLAGCQAPAVLRRVMRNGKDGFLFVGLCFVDRWMYGEATRGRPKWQAVTLY
;
A
#
# COMPACT_ATOMS: atom_id res chain seq x y z
N MET A 1 10.15 -16.34 22.47
CA MET A 1 8.85 -15.64 22.45
C MET A 1 7.84 -16.33 21.54
N ALA A 2 8.12 -16.60 20.25
CA ALA A 2 7.21 -17.32 19.34
C ALA A 2 6.63 -18.64 19.90
N ARG A 3 7.46 -19.44 20.59
CA ARG A 3 7.02 -20.68 21.26
C ARG A 3 5.93 -20.45 22.31
N ILE A 4 5.91 -19.30 22.98
CA ILE A 4 4.91 -18.97 24.01
C ILE A 4 3.52 -18.89 23.40
N TYR A 5 3.36 -18.19 22.28
CA TYR A 5 2.06 -18.03 21.64
C TYR A 5 1.55 -19.31 21.00
N ARG A 6 2.44 -20.13 20.41
CA ARG A 6 2.06 -21.46 19.87
C ARG A 6 1.66 -22.46 20.97
N GLN A 7 2.26 -22.34 22.15
CA GLN A 7 1.93 -23.18 23.30
C GLN A 7 0.76 -22.63 24.11
N ALA A 8 0.30 -21.41 23.82
CA ALA A 8 -0.85 -20.84 24.49
C ALA A 8 -2.11 -21.59 24.06
N GLU A 9 -2.78 -22.20 25.04
CA GLU A 9 -4.10 -22.82 24.82
C GLU A 9 -5.10 -21.76 24.31
N LYS A 10 -5.04 -20.55 24.87
CA LYS A 10 -5.97 -19.48 24.55
C LYS A 10 -5.35 -18.10 24.80
N ALA A 11 -5.66 -17.13 23.93
CA ALA A 11 -5.38 -15.72 24.18
C ALA A 11 -6.65 -14.95 24.53
N HIS A 12 -6.49 -13.99 25.44
CA HIS A 12 -7.53 -13.07 25.90
C HIS A 12 -7.15 -11.64 25.53
N ILE A 13 -7.97 -11.00 24.72
CA ILE A 13 -7.72 -9.69 24.14
C ILE A 13 -8.67 -8.68 24.77
N TRP A 14 -8.13 -7.68 25.47
CA TRP A 14 -8.94 -6.67 26.15
C TRP A 14 -9.19 -5.45 25.25
N PHE A 15 -10.46 -5.20 24.91
CA PHE A 15 -10.90 -4.03 24.14
C PHE A 15 -11.49 -2.91 25.02
N GLY A 16 -11.67 -3.16 26.31
CA GLY A 16 -12.22 -2.19 27.25
C GLY A 16 -13.71 -2.36 27.51
N HIS A 17 -14.27 -1.35 28.16
CA HIS A 17 -15.71 -1.26 28.44
C HIS A 17 -16.40 -0.45 27.35
N PHE A 18 -17.44 -1.02 26.75
CA PHE A 18 -18.32 -0.32 25.83
C PHE A 18 -19.33 0.52 26.64
N THR A 19 -18.90 1.72 27.03
CA THR A 19 -19.67 2.64 27.90
C THR A 19 -20.40 3.70 27.09
N GLN A 20 -21.15 4.60 27.73
CA GLN A 20 -21.86 5.69 27.03
C GLN A 20 -20.92 6.64 26.25
N SER A 21 -19.64 6.71 26.60
CA SER A 21 -18.63 7.53 25.90
C SER A 21 -17.98 6.83 24.71
N TRP A 22 -18.40 5.62 24.34
CA TRP A 22 -17.75 4.80 23.31
C TRP A 22 -17.48 5.56 22.00
N SER A 23 -18.40 6.41 21.55
CA SER A 23 -18.26 7.15 20.29
C SER A 23 -17.11 8.16 20.29
N ASN A 24 -16.72 8.67 21.46
CA ASN A 24 -15.55 9.54 21.63
C ASN A 24 -14.23 8.76 21.68
N GLU A 25 -14.30 7.45 21.88
CA GLU A 25 -13.12 6.59 21.95
C GLU A 25 -12.71 6.05 20.57
N ILE A 26 -13.44 6.35 19.49
CA ILE A 26 -13.04 5.93 18.14
C ILE A 26 -11.79 6.72 17.74
N ILE A 27 -10.64 6.04 17.78
CA ILE A 27 -9.34 6.62 17.44
C ILE A 27 -9.13 6.53 15.93
N CYS A 28 -8.95 7.67 15.28
CA CYS A 28 -8.63 7.80 13.87
C CYS A 28 -7.44 8.77 13.73
N ASP A 29 -6.37 8.36 13.05
CA ASP A 29 -5.20 9.21 12.81
C ASP A 29 -5.52 10.48 12.01
N SER A 30 -6.70 10.55 11.39
CA SER A 30 -7.07 11.62 10.44
C SER A 30 -7.66 12.88 11.10
N ASP A 31 -8.00 12.89 12.39
CA ASP A 31 -8.80 13.95 13.10
C ASP A 31 -10.11 14.38 12.39
N LYS A 32 -10.41 13.78 11.24
CA LYS A 32 -11.46 14.15 10.28
C LYS A 32 -12.59 13.12 10.27
N TYR A 33 -12.53 12.12 11.14
CA TYR A 33 -13.57 11.13 11.24
C TYR A 33 -14.86 11.75 11.80
N ILE A 34 -15.97 11.56 11.08
CA ILE A 34 -17.27 12.12 11.45
C ILE A 34 -18.20 10.96 11.81
N GLY A 35 -18.35 10.73 13.11
CA GLY A 35 -19.34 9.78 13.62
C GLY A 35 -20.76 10.18 13.23
N ALA A 36 -21.67 9.20 13.17
CA ALA A 36 -23.05 9.36 12.75
C ALA A 36 -23.78 10.46 13.55
N SER A 37 -23.49 10.58 14.85
CA SER A 37 -24.06 11.61 15.74
C SER A 37 -23.58 13.04 15.42
N LYS A 38 -22.49 13.19 14.66
CA LYS A 38 -21.88 14.48 14.30
C LYS A 38 -22.10 14.86 12.84
N MET A 39 -22.78 14.04 12.04
CA MET A 39 -23.04 14.31 10.63
C MET A 39 -24.02 15.47 10.45
N THR A 40 -23.74 16.36 9.49
CA THR A 40 -24.63 17.48 9.12
C THR A 40 -25.82 17.00 8.32
N SER A 41 -26.88 17.82 8.20
CA SER A 41 -28.04 17.48 7.37
C SER A 41 -27.67 17.21 5.91
N ASP A 42 -26.70 17.94 5.36
CA ASP A 42 -26.22 17.76 3.99
C ASP A 42 -25.50 16.41 3.82
N GLN A 43 -24.64 16.04 4.78
CA GLN A 43 -23.97 14.74 4.81
C GLN A 43 -24.98 13.59 4.92
N TRP A 44 -26.03 13.76 5.71
CA TRP A 44 -27.13 12.80 5.80
C TRP A 44 -27.87 12.67 4.46
N THR A 45 -28.24 13.79 3.84
CA THR A 45 -28.90 13.79 2.53
C THR A 45 -28.04 13.14 1.45
N GLN A 46 -26.73 13.37 1.46
CA GLN A 46 -25.79 12.76 0.51
C GLN A 46 -25.71 11.25 0.71
N ALA A 47 -25.57 10.79 1.96
CA ALA A 47 -25.57 9.36 2.29
C ALA A 47 -26.88 8.69 1.85
N GLU A 48 -28.03 9.27 2.19
CA GLU A 48 -29.37 8.78 1.81
C GLU A 48 -29.54 8.70 0.27
N ARG A 49 -29.08 9.72 -0.47
CA ARG A 49 -29.20 9.77 -1.93
C ARG A 49 -28.46 8.63 -2.62
N ILE A 50 -27.23 8.33 -2.20
CA ILE A 50 -26.39 7.27 -2.78
C ILE A 50 -27.01 5.91 -2.49
N CYS A 51 -27.42 5.71 -1.23
CA CYS A 51 -28.15 4.56 -0.77
C CYS A 51 -29.41 4.27 -1.61
N HIS A 52 -30.22 5.30 -1.89
CA HIS A 52 -31.41 5.15 -2.73
C HIS A 52 -31.11 4.75 -4.18
N TYR A 53 -30.01 5.23 -4.76
CA TYR A 53 -29.63 4.86 -6.12
C TYR A 53 -29.34 3.37 -6.23
N GLU A 54 -28.52 2.82 -5.32
CA GLU A 54 -28.21 1.39 -5.33
C GLU A 54 -29.39 0.51 -4.95
N LEU A 55 -30.18 0.91 -3.96
CA LEU A 55 -31.38 0.16 -3.62
C LEU A 55 -32.31 0.06 -4.83
N ARG A 56 -32.52 1.15 -5.57
CA ARG A 56 -33.30 1.13 -6.81
C ARG A 56 -32.68 0.24 -7.89
N HIS A 57 -31.35 0.26 -8.04
CA HIS A 57 -30.65 -0.61 -8.98
C HIS A 57 -30.86 -2.09 -8.64
N PHE A 58 -30.73 -2.45 -7.36
CA PHE A 58 -30.94 -3.80 -6.86
C PHE A 58 -32.39 -4.28 -7.06
N LEU A 59 -33.39 -3.46 -6.70
CA LEU A 59 -34.80 -3.80 -6.90
C LEU A 59 -35.14 -3.99 -8.38
N LYS A 60 -34.56 -3.17 -9.26
CA LYS A 60 -34.70 -3.34 -10.72
C LYS A 60 -34.08 -4.64 -11.24
N ALA A 61 -33.07 -5.17 -10.56
CA ALA A 61 -32.43 -6.44 -10.90
C ALA A 61 -33.20 -7.67 -10.37
N GLY A 62 -34.44 -7.49 -9.88
CA GLY A 62 -35.29 -8.57 -9.36
C GLY A 62 -35.07 -8.88 -7.88
N GLY A 63 -34.34 -8.03 -7.16
CA GLY A 63 -34.16 -8.14 -5.72
C GLY A 63 -35.42 -7.85 -4.92
N GLU A 64 -35.58 -8.49 -3.75
CA GLU A 64 -36.73 -8.26 -2.87
C GLU A 64 -36.69 -6.88 -2.19
N ALA A 65 -37.88 -6.32 -1.95
CA ALA A 65 -38.02 -5.06 -1.22
C ALA A 65 -37.55 -5.21 0.25
N PRO A 66 -36.92 -4.17 0.83
CA PRO A 66 -36.63 -4.14 2.26
C PRO A 66 -37.89 -4.44 3.09
N ARG A 67 -37.74 -5.28 4.12
CA ARG A 67 -38.86 -5.60 5.02
C ARG A 67 -39.26 -4.38 5.84
N GLN A 68 -40.55 -4.28 6.17
CA GLN A 68 -41.00 -3.33 7.19
C GLN A 68 -40.35 -3.72 8.52
N TYR A 69 -39.54 -2.81 9.07
CA TYR A 69 -39.09 -2.88 10.45
C TYR A 69 -39.63 -1.65 11.18
N GLU A 70 -40.02 -1.84 12.44
CA GLU A 70 -40.27 -0.72 13.34
C GLU A 70 -38.94 0.03 13.53
N LEU A 71 -38.95 1.35 13.33
CA LEU A 71 -37.84 2.21 13.70
C LEU A 71 -37.53 1.96 15.18
N PRO A 72 -36.35 1.41 15.54
CA PRO A 72 -35.99 1.35 16.94
C PRO A 72 -35.95 2.79 17.47
N ASP A 73 -36.62 3.07 18.59
CA ASP A 73 -36.50 4.36 19.27
C ASP A 73 -35.00 4.64 19.51
N SER A 74 -34.46 5.59 18.74
CA SER A 74 -33.02 5.83 18.63
C SER A 74 -32.43 6.52 19.85
N GLU A 75 -33.26 7.09 20.72
CA GLU A 75 -32.76 8.04 21.72
C GLU A 75 -32.32 7.42 23.06
N LYS A 76 -32.59 6.13 23.35
CA LYS A 76 -32.29 5.53 24.67
C LYS A 76 -31.93 4.04 24.68
N GLN A 77 -31.17 3.54 23.71
CA GLN A 77 -30.68 2.16 23.79
C GLN A 77 -29.48 2.02 24.73
N SER A 78 -29.46 0.96 25.53
CA SER A 78 -28.29 0.64 26.37
C SER A 78 -27.09 0.25 25.48
N CYS A 79 -25.88 0.56 25.94
CA CYS A 79 -24.64 0.17 25.26
C CYS A 79 -24.58 -1.35 25.00
N GLY A 80 -25.10 -2.16 25.92
CA GLY A 80 -25.23 -3.60 25.71
C GLY A 80 -26.11 -3.97 24.51
N ARG A 81 -27.27 -3.32 24.34
CA ARG A 81 -28.14 -3.58 23.17
C ARG A 81 -27.47 -3.17 21.86
N LEU A 82 -26.78 -2.01 21.83
CA LEU A 82 -26.03 -1.55 20.65
C LEU A 82 -24.92 -2.54 20.26
N LEU A 83 -24.11 -2.99 21.22
CA LEU A 83 -23.05 -3.95 20.94
C LEU A 83 -23.61 -5.30 20.52
N SER A 84 -24.71 -5.78 21.11
CA SER A 84 -25.39 -6.99 20.66
C SER A 84 -25.82 -6.89 19.20
N GLN A 85 -26.51 -5.81 18.82
CA GLN A 85 -26.93 -5.57 17.44
C GLN A 85 -25.74 -5.51 16.48
N THR A 86 -24.63 -4.91 16.91
CA THR A 86 -23.39 -4.85 16.14
C THR A 86 -22.84 -6.25 15.85
N LEU A 87 -22.86 -7.12 16.86
CA LEU A 87 -22.41 -8.49 16.70
C LEU A 87 -23.37 -9.32 15.82
N ASP A 88 -24.68 -9.08 15.90
CA ASP A 88 -25.67 -9.70 15.01
C ASP A 88 -25.48 -9.27 13.54
N VAL A 89 -25.01 -8.04 13.30
CA VAL A 89 -24.64 -7.57 11.97
C VAL A 89 -23.44 -8.32 11.42
N LEU A 90 -22.40 -8.48 12.24
CA LEU A 90 -21.21 -9.22 11.85
C LEU A 90 -21.55 -10.69 11.54
N ASP A 91 -22.42 -11.32 12.33
CA ASP A 91 -22.88 -12.68 12.09
C ASP A 91 -23.72 -12.78 10.81
N GLY A 92 -24.65 -11.84 10.60
CA GLY A 92 -25.45 -11.80 9.39
C GLY A 92 -24.56 -11.68 8.16
N ALA A 93 -23.57 -10.78 8.19
CA ALA A 93 -22.65 -10.59 7.07
C ALA A 93 -21.82 -11.84 6.84
N ALA A 94 -21.25 -12.45 7.89
CA ALA A 94 -20.51 -13.71 7.79
C ALA A 94 -21.38 -14.87 7.26
N GLY A 95 -22.68 -14.85 7.56
CA GLY A 95 -23.67 -15.79 7.03
C GLY A 95 -24.10 -15.54 5.58
N GLY A 96 -23.49 -14.57 4.89
CA GLY A 96 -23.77 -14.25 3.48
C GLY A 96 -24.96 -13.32 3.27
N LYS A 97 -25.47 -12.70 4.34
CA LYS A 97 -26.55 -11.73 4.26
C LYS A 97 -26.08 -10.48 3.52
N HIS A 98 -26.74 -10.15 2.43
CA HIS A 98 -26.47 -8.95 1.65
C HIS A 98 -26.81 -7.69 2.42
N LEU A 99 -26.11 -6.58 2.10
CA LEU A 99 -26.25 -5.33 2.84
C LEU A 99 -27.71 -4.81 2.86
N HIS A 100 -28.48 -5.00 1.79
CA HIS A 100 -29.89 -4.56 1.73
C HIS A 100 -30.86 -5.36 2.61
N GLU A 101 -30.48 -6.57 3.06
CA GLU A 101 -31.33 -7.41 3.91
C GLU A 101 -31.26 -7.00 5.39
N PHE A 102 -30.28 -6.18 5.74
CA PHE A 102 -30.23 -5.52 7.04
C PHE A 102 -31.27 -4.39 7.10
N PRO A 103 -31.74 -4.01 8.29
CA PRO A 103 -32.72 -2.92 8.48
C PRO A 103 -32.11 -1.52 8.23
N LEU A 104 -31.35 -1.39 7.13
CA LEU A 104 -30.76 -0.18 6.57
C LEU A 104 -31.83 0.73 5.97
N PHE A 105 -32.83 0.17 5.30
CA PHE A 105 -33.92 0.90 4.67
C PHE A 105 -35.27 0.42 5.17
N LEU A 106 -36.14 1.39 5.41
CA LEU A 106 -37.50 1.18 5.85
C LEU A 106 -38.45 1.73 4.79
N VAL A 107 -39.60 1.07 4.66
CA VAL A 107 -40.72 1.58 3.85
C VAL A 107 -41.37 2.74 4.61
N ALA A 108 -41.50 3.91 4.00
CA ALA A 108 -42.18 5.03 4.64
C ALA A 108 -43.66 4.68 4.88
N ASN A 109 -44.14 4.82 6.13
CA ASN A 109 -45.50 4.45 6.52
C ASN A 109 -46.60 5.41 6.00
N ASP A 110 -46.23 6.53 5.38
CA ASP A 110 -47.19 7.48 4.79
C ASP A 110 -46.65 8.05 3.47
N VAL A 111 -47.52 8.08 2.46
CA VAL A 111 -47.42 8.65 1.09
C VAL A 111 -47.42 7.57 -0.03
N SER A 112 -48.62 7.40 -0.60
CA SER A 112 -48.96 6.95 -1.97
C SER A 112 -47.92 6.15 -2.76
N ASN A 113 -48.21 4.87 -3.07
CA ASN A 113 -47.85 4.03 -4.25
C ASN A 113 -46.50 4.19 -5.00
N ASP A 114 -45.57 4.99 -4.53
CA ASP A 114 -44.39 5.45 -5.28
C ASP A 114 -43.08 4.92 -4.66
N GLY A 115 -43.18 3.96 -3.71
CA GLY A 115 -42.04 3.20 -3.19
C GLY A 115 -40.94 4.06 -2.57
N ARG A 116 -41.28 5.07 -1.76
CA ARG A 116 -40.28 5.88 -1.05
C ARG A 116 -39.70 5.11 0.14
N PHE A 117 -38.42 4.78 0.04
CA PHE A 117 -37.61 4.22 1.13
C PHE A 117 -37.03 5.36 1.97
N VAL A 118 -36.73 5.08 3.23
CA VAL A 118 -36.01 5.99 4.14
C VAL A 118 -34.87 5.19 4.78
N MET A 119 -33.69 5.81 4.90
CA MET A 119 -32.54 5.20 5.56
C MET A 119 -32.72 5.22 7.08
N ASN A 120 -32.50 4.09 7.73
CA ASN A 120 -32.51 3.97 9.18
C ASN A 120 -31.22 4.57 9.76
N ARG A 121 -31.32 5.77 10.34
CA ARG A 121 -30.18 6.50 10.91
C ARG A 121 -29.52 5.77 12.09
N HIS A 122 -30.27 4.93 12.82
CA HIS A 122 -29.74 4.06 13.87
C HIS A 122 -28.66 3.12 13.32
N TRP A 123 -28.76 2.73 12.05
CA TRP A 123 -27.82 1.81 11.44
C TRP A 123 -26.40 2.36 11.32
N LEU A 124 -26.24 3.65 11.01
CA LEU A 124 -24.90 4.25 10.98
C LEU A 124 -24.26 4.25 12.38
N THR A 125 -25.06 4.27 13.45
CA THR A 125 -24.56 4.10 14.83
C THR A 125 -24.02 2.68 15.06
N ILE A 126 -24.65 1.65 14.48
CA ILE A 126 -24.12 0.27 14.50
C ILE A 126 -22.80 0.16 13.72
N LEU A 127 -22.70 0.83 12.57
CA LEU A 127 -21.43 0.88 11.82
C LEU A 127 -20.32 1.58 12.62
N ASP A 128 -20.65 2.66 13.32
CA ASP A 128 -19.73 3.32 14.24
C ASP A 128 -19.29 2.38 15.38
N CYS A 129 -20.14 1.47 15.85
CA CYS A 129 -19.77 0.45 16.83
C CYS A 129 -18.76 -0.57 16.26
N ILE A 130 -18.89 -0.97 14.99
CA ILE A 130 -17.87 -1.79 14.30
C ILE A 130 -16.54 -1.03 14.25
N ARG A 131 -16.58 0.26 13.91
CA ARG A 131 -15.39 1.13 13.87
C ARG A 131 -14.76 1.33 15.25
N TRP A 132 -15.58 1.36 16.30
CA TRP A 132 -15.06 1.32 17.67
C TRP A 132 -14.26 0.04 17.92
N LEU A 133 -14.77 -1.13 17.53
CA LEU A 133 -14.03 -2.41 17.63
C LEU A 133 -12.71 -2.39 16.84
N LEU A 134 -12.70 -1.80 15.64
CA LEU A 134 -11.53 -1.73 14.75
C LEU A 134 -10.50 -0.65 15.13
N SER A 135 -10.89 0.34 15.93
CA SER A 135 -10.03 1.45 16.36
C SER A 135 -9.32 1.22 17.69
N ARG A 136 -9.49 0.04 18.31
CA ARG A 136 -8.82 -0.26 19.58
C ARG A 136 -7.31 -0.24 19.44
N GLN A 137 -6.61 0.28 20.45
CA GLN A 137 -5.14 0.36 20.46
C GLN A 137 -4.45 -0.99 20.24
N TRP A 138 -5.10 -2.09 20.63
CA TRP A 138 -4.64 -3.44 20.36
C TRP A 138 -4.19 -3.59 18.90
N TRP A 139 -5.03 -3.25 17.92
CA TRP A 139 -4.74 -3.37 16.47
C TRP A 139 -3.48 -2.66 16.00
N THR A 140 -2.96 -1.71 16.78
CA THR A 140 -1.78 -0.95 16.38
C THR A 140 -0.49 -1.69 16.70
N ARG A 141 -0.46 -2.67 17.60
CA ARG A 141 0.80 -3.30 18.05
C ARG A 141 1.22 -4.44 17.11
N VAL A 142 2.52 -4.64 16.91
CA VAL A 142 3.03 -5.74 16.07
C VAL A 142 2.69 -7.12 16.63
N TRP A 143 2.76 -7.29 17.95
CA TRP A 143 2.53 -8.57 18.64
C TRP A 143 1.13 -9.14 18.44
N THR A 144 0.15 -8.33 18.05
CA THR A 144 -1.22 -8.81 17.84
C THR A 144 -1.34 -9.84 16.73
N LEU A 145 -0.40 -9.83 15.78
CA LEU A 145 -0.33 -10.84 14.73
C LEU A 145 -0.18 -12.23 15.35
N GLN A 146 0.75 -12.40 16.29
CA GLN A 146 0.92 -13.67 17.00
C GLN A 146 -0.19 -13.92 18.02
N GLU A 147 -0.62 -12.89 18.77
CA GLU A 147 -1.67 -13.03 19.78
C GLU A 147 -3.00 -13.56 19.19
N ALA A 148 -3.30 -13.23 17.94
CA ALA A 148 -4.56 -13.64 17.32
C ALA A 148 -4.45 -14.90 16.45
N VAL A 149 -3.28 -15.19 15.87
CA VAL A 149 -3.12 -16.26 14.87
C VAL A 149 -2.56 -17.55 15.46
N LEU A 150 -1.65 -17.45 16.44
CA LEU A 150 -0.91 -18.61 16.95
C LEU A 150 -1.55 -19.43 18.09
N PRO A 151 -2.45 -18.90 18.94
CA PRO A 151 -3.07 -19.70 20.00
C PRO A 151 -3.84 -20.92 19.45
N GLN A 152 -3.85 -22.00 20.22
CA GLN A 152 -4.52 -23.26 19.81
C GLN A 152 -6.03 -23.10 19.66
N VAL A 153 -6.63 -22.25 20.49
CA VAL A 153 -8.05 -21.92 20.46
C VAL A 153 -8.22 -20.47 20.03
N ASP A 154 -9.17 -20.26 19.12
CA ASP A 154 -9.63 -18.96 18.64
C ASP A 154 -9.74 -17.92 19.77
N SER A 155 -9.01 -16.83 19.63
CA SER A 155 -8.80 -15.85 20.69
C SER A 155 -10.10 -15.17 21.14
N VAL A 156 -10.21 -14.81 22.42
CA VAL A 156 -11.42 -14.14 22.95
C VAL A 156 -11.18 -12.66 23.11
N ILE A 157 -12.04 -11.86 22.46
CA ILE A 157 -12.13 -10.42 22.66
C ILE A 157 -13.07 -10.15 23.84
N HIS A 158 -12.62 -9.28 24.74
CA HIS A 158 -13.40 -8.73 25.83
C HIS A 158 -13.74 -7.26 25.53
N ALA A 159 -14.98 -7.04 25.09
CA ALA A 159 -15.59 -5.73 24.91
C ALA A 159 -16.79 -5.64 25.85
N HIS A 160 -16.52 -5.34 27.13
CA HIS A 160 -17.50 -5.47 28.19
C HIS A 160 -18.76 -4.63 27.89
N PRO A 161 -19.99 -5.17 28.01
CA PRO A 161 -20.36 -6.36 28.78
C PRO A 161 -20.21 -7.70 28.06
N TYR A 162 -19.82 -7.73 26.78
CA TYR A 162 -19.72 -8.97 26.02
C TYR A 162 -18.29 -9.49 25.90
N SER A 163 -18.18 -10.79 25.66
CA SER A 163 -16.95 -11.42 25.21
C SER A 163 -17.29 -12.36 24.07
N PHE A 164 -16.50 -12.34 23.01
CA PHE A 164 -16.76 -13.10 21.80
C PHE A 164 -15.44 -13.52 21.13
N ARG A 165 -15.50 -14.50 20.24
CA ARG A 165 -14.33 -14.99 19.51
C ARG A 165 -13.86 -13.98 18.47
N ILE A 166 -12.55 -13.84 18.28
CA ILE A 166 -12.01 -12.91 17.29
C ILE A 166 -12.47 -13.25 15.88
N SER A 167 -12.60 -14.54 15.55
CA SER A 167 -13.16 -15.00 14.26
C SER A 167 -14.52 -14.38 13.93
N ARG A 168 -15.39 -14.15 14.93
CA ARG A 168 -16.70 -13.51 14.73
C ARG A 168 -16.56 -12.11 14.12
N LEU A 169 -15.63 -11.31 14.63
CA LEU A 169 -15.34 -9.98 14.10
C LEU A 169 -14.64 -10.05 12.75
N LEU A 170 -13.64 -10.92 12.62
CA LEU A 170 -12.85 -11.06 11.40
C LEU A 170 -13.70 -11.53 10.21
N ASN A 171 -14.54 -12.54 10.40
CA ASN A 171 -15.43 -13.09 9.37
C ASN A 171 -16.46 -12.07 8.92
N GLY A 172 -17.06 -11.33 9.87
CA GLY A 172 -18.04 -10.30 9.55
C GLY A 172 -17.42 -9.15 8.74
N VAL A 173 -16.25 -8.66 9.15
CA VAL A 173 -15.55 -7.58 8.42
C VAL A 173 -15.08 -8.03 7.04
N GLN A 174 -14.49 -9.23 6.91
CA GLN A 174 -14.10 -9.77 5.62
C GLN A 174 -15.31 -9.88 4.67
N SER A 175 -16.44 -10.42 5.16
CA SER A 175 -17.64 -10.57 4.34
C SER A 175 -18.19 -9.22 3.85
N ILE A 176 -18.17 -8.18 4.70
CA ILE A 176 -18.56 -6.82 4.30
C ILE A 176 -17.69 -6.29 3.15
N ILE A 177 -16.37 -6.55 3.17
CA ILE A 177 -15.47 -6.16 2.09
C ILE A 177 -15.74 -6.96 0.81
N ASP A 178 -15.94 -8.27 0.94
CA ASP A 178 -16.31 -9.16 -0.16
C ASP A 178 -17.61 -8.71 -0.86
N HIS A 179 -18.64 -8.36 -0.07
CA HIS A 179 -19.90 -7.83 -0.58
C HIS A 179 -19.67 -6.54 -1.38
N ARG A 180 -18.85 -5.59 -0.88
CA ARG A 180 -18.52 -4.36 -1.63
C ARG A 180 -17.87 -4.65 -2.98
N GLN A 181 -16.99 -5.64 -3.04
CA GLN A 181 -16.27 -5.98 -4.26
C GLN A 181 -17.12 -6.76 -5.27
N LYS A 182 -18.13 -7.51 -4.79
CA LYS A 182 -18.92 -8.45 -5.62
C LYS A 182 -20.34 -7.96 -5.94
N CYS A 183 -21.12 -7.51 -4.96
CA CYS A 183 -22.58 -7.34 -5.11
C CYS A 183 -23.24 -6.16 -4.38
N CYS A 184 -22.56 -5.44 -3.48
CA CYS A 184 -23.11 -4.35 -2.67
C CYS A 184 -22.16 -3.13 -2.66
N LYS A 185 -21.86 -2.57 -3.84
CA LYS A 185 -20.74 -1.65 -4.05
C LYS A 185 -20.88 -0.33 -3.29
N ASP A 186 -21.88 0.49 -3.60
CA ASP A 186 -22.10 1.79 -2.97
C ASP A 186 -22.64 1.66 -1.54
N LEU A 187 -23.46 0.64 -1.25
CA LEU A 187 -23.83 0.27 0.12
C LEU A 187 -22.58 -0.06 0.95
N GLY A 188 -21.62 -0.78 0.37
CA GLY A 188 -20.34 -1.11 0.99
C GLY A 188 -19.48 0.12 1.32
N ARG A 189 -19.55 1.19 0.52
CA ARG A 189 -18.82 2.45 0.81
C ARG A 189 -19.28 3.10 2.11
N LEU A 190 -20.58 3.00 2.43
CA LEU A 190 -21.11 3.47 3.72
C LEU A 190 -20.64 2.61 4.89
N PHE A 191 -20.64 1.29 4.72
CA PHE A 191 -20.09 0.37 5.72
C PHE A 191 -18.65 0.73 6.07
N LEU A 192 -17.82 0.94 5.04
CA LEU A 192 -16.42 1.29 5.20
C LEU A 192 -16.17 2.72 5.67
N GLY A 193 -17.20 3.55 5.82
CA GLY A 193 -17.06 4.91 6.32
C GLY A 193 -16.27 5.83 5.40
N GLU A 194 -16.28 5.56 4.08
CA GLU A 194 -15.59 6.40 3.09
C GLU A 194 -16.07 7.86 3.15
N TYR A 195 -17.36 8.08 3.37
CA TYR A 195 -17.96 9.42 3.55
C TYR A 195 -17.71 10.03 4.93
N GLN A 196 -17.36 9.19 5.90
CA GLN A 196 -17.09 9.59 7.28
C GLN A 196 -15.59 9.75 7.53
N ASN A 197 -14.76 9.66 6.48
CA ASN A 197 -13.29 9.69 6.53
C ASN A 197 -12.70 8.68 7.52
N PHE A 198 -13.33 7.51 7.66
CA PHE A 198 -12.77 6.45 8.48
C PHE A 198 -11.57 5.83 7.76
N PRO A 199 -10.41 5.65 8.41
CA PRO A 199 -9.22 5.18 7.73
C PRO A 199 -9.38 3.74 7.22
N PHE A 200 -9.35 3.56 5.89
CA PHE A 200 -9.58 2.26 5.25
C PHE A 200 -8.57 1.19 5.69
N TYR A 201 -7.34 1.59 6.05
CA TYR A 201 -6.31 0.67 6.53
C TYR A 201 -6.72 -0.11 7.80
N GLN A 202 -7.66 0.40 8.62
CA GLN A 202 -8.14 -0.33 9.80
C GLN A 202 -8.93 -1.59 9.41
N TYR A 203 -9.71 -1.52 8.32
CA TYR A 203 -10.35 -2.70 7.74
C TYR A 203 -9.33 -3.66 7.12
N ILE A 204 -8.34 -3.13 6.41
CA ILE A 204 -7.27 -3.94 5.82
C ILE A 204 -6.55 -4.75 6.91
N ARG A 205 -6.22 -4.17 8.06
CA ARG A 205 -5.61 -4.92 9.18
C ARG A 205 -6.47 -6.08 9.67
N ALA A 206 -7.79 -5.89 9.73
CA ALA A 206 -8.71 -6.97 10.11
C ALA A 206 -8.77 -8.05 9.03
N CYS A 207 -8.84 -7.68 7.76
CA CYS A 207 -8.84 -8.64 6.64
C CYS A 207 -7.52 -9.41 6.52
N THR A 208 -6.38 -8.74 6.66
CA THR A 208 -5.06 -9.40 6.73
C THR A 208 -5.03 -10.41 7.87
N LEU A 209 -5.53 -10.03 9.05
CA LEU A 209 -5.58 -10.94 10.19
C LEU A 209 -6.56 -12.10 9.97
N HIS A 210 -7.68 -11.87 9.30
CA HIS A 210 -8.63 -12.92 8.89
C HIS A 210 -7.96 -13.95 7.98
N THR A 211 -7.25 -13.49 6.94
CA THR A 211 -6.51 -14.37 6.02
C THR A 211 -5.49 -15.23 6.76
N HIS A 212 -4.72 -14.63 7.66
CA HIS A 212 -3.70 -15.35 8.45
C HIS A 212 -4.34 -16.33 9.41
N HIS A 213 -5.34 -15.89 10.17
CA HIS A 213 -6.06 -16.76 11.10
C HIS A 213 -6.62 -17.97 10.36
N LYS A 214 -7.30 -17.76 9.23
CA LYS A 214 -7.85 -18.84 8.40
C LYS A 214 -6.76 -19.81 7.93
N ARG A 215 -5.61 -19.30 7.46
CA ARG A 215 -4.49 -20.16 7.03
C ARG A 215 -3.99 -21.03 8.18
N PHE A 216 -3.79 -20.49 9.37
CA PHE A 216 -3.28 -21.26 10.50
C PHE A 216 -4.30 -22.25 11.10
N THR A 217 -5.60 -21.97 10.97
CA THR A 217 -6.66 -22.86 11.46
C THR A 217 -7.12 -23.91 10.45
N GLU A 218 -7.10 -23.61 9.15
CA GLU A 218 -7.72 -24.45 8.11
C GLU A 218 -6.73 -25.02 7.09
N SER A 219 -5.49 -24.50 7.00
CA SER A 219 -4.49 -25.00 6.04
C SER A 219 -3.56 -26.05 6.65
N GLU A 220 -3.04 -26.95 5.81
CA GLU A 220 -1.97 -27.87 6.18
C GLU A 220 -0.64 -27.14 6.49
N SER A 221 -0.42 -25.97 5.87
CA SER A 221 0.77 -25.15 6.10
C SER A 221 0.50 -24.02 7.08
N GLN A 222 1.00 -24.18 8.32
CA GLN A 222 0.84 -23.22 9.42
C GLN A 222 2.01 -22.22 9.48
N TRP A 223 2.27 -21.54 8.36
CA TRP A 223 3.27 -20.48 8.24
C TRP A 223 2.93 -19.50 7.12
N LEU A 224 3.57 -18.33 7.12
CA LEU A 224 3.47 -17.27 6.11
C LEU A 224 4.78 -17.14 5.32
N PRO A 225 4.70 -16.91 4.00
CA PRO A 225 5.82 -16.35 3.25
C PRO A 225 6.33 -15.06 3.90
N ILE A 226 7.63 -14.80 3.79
CA ILE A 226 8.30 -13.70 4.49
C ILE A 226 7.79 -12.33 4.05
N GLU A 227 7.47 -12.16 2.77
CA GLU A 227 6.84 -10.95 2.23
C GLU A 227 5.51 -10.62 2.90
N GLU A 228 4.67 -11.64 3.08
CA GLU A 228 3.33 -11.52 3.63
C GLU A 228 3.43 -11.20 5.12
N ALA A 229 4.39 -11.82 5.79
CA ALA A 229 4.73 -11.53 7.17
C ALA A 229 5.23 -10.08 7.35
N ILE A 230 6.21 -9.63 6.55
CA ILE A 230 6.75 -8.26 6.59
C ILE A 230 5.65 -7.23 6.33
N SER A 231 4.87 -7.40 5.25
CA SER A 231 3.76 -6.50 4.90
C SER A 231 2.72 -6.39 6.03
N SER A 232 2.52 -7.48 6.77
CA SER A 232 1.60 -7.50 7.92
C SER A 232 2.13 -6.78 9.15
N ALA A 233 3.45 -6.71 9.31
CA ALA A 233 4.13 -5.99 10.39
C ALA A 233 4.21 -4.49 10.14
N GLN A 234 4.43 -4.10 8.87
CA GLN A 234 4.64 -2.71 8.50
C GLN A 234 3.44 -1.83 8.88
N GLY A 235 3.77 -0.67 9.46
CA GLY A 235 2.80 0.26 10.02
C GLY A 235 2.07 -0.19 11.28
N ARG A 236 2.53 -1.26 11.93
CA ARG A 236 2.25 -1.50 13.35
C ARG A 236 3.33 -0.83 14.21
N ASN A 237 3.00 -0.58 15.47
CA ASN A 237 3.86 0.04 16.46
C ASN A 237 4.57 -1.04 17.27
N ALA A 238 5.81 -0.74 17.64
CA ALA A 238 6.54 -1.46 18.67
C ALA A 238 7.38 -0.49 19.51
N THR A 239 7.46 -0.75 20.83
CA THR A 239 8.31 0.04 21.72
C THR A 239 9.79 -0.22 21.45
N ASP A 240 10.14 -1.49 21.25
CA ASP A 240 11.45 -1.90 20.75
C ASP A 240 11.34 -2.13 19.24
N PRO A 241 12.09 -1.40 18.38
CA PRO A 241 12.03 -1.59 16.94
C PRO A 241 12.28 -3.04 16.49
N ARG A 242 13.06 -3.82 17.24
CA ARG A 242 13.37 -5.23 16.94
C ARG A 242 12.13 -6.12 16.96
N ASP A 243 11.10 -5.73 17.71
CA ASP A 243 9.84 -6.45 17.78
C ASP A 243 9.08 -6.43 16.45
N HIS A 244 9.41 -5.56 15.48
CA HIS A 244 8.84 -5.67 14.14
C HIS A 244 9.18 -7.01 13.48
N PHE A 245 10.41 -7.51 13.69
CA PHE A 245 10.81 -8.83 13.25
C PHE A 245 10.32 -9.93 14.21
N PHE A 246 10.54 -9.77 15.52
CA PHE A 246 10.14 -10.82 16.47
C PHE A 246 8.63 -11.03 16.57
N GLY A 247 7.85 -9.99 16.27
CA GLY A 247 6.40 -10.01 16.16
C GLY A 247 5.89 -10.81 14.97
N ILE A 248 6.72 -11.07 13.95
CA ILE A 248 6.38 -11.95 12.82
C ILE A 248 7.12 -13.28 12.82
N LEU A 249 8.23 -13.40 13.55
CA LEU A 249 9.06 -14.61 13.57
C LEU A 249 8.24 -15.89 13.80
N GLY A 250 7.27 -15.86 14.73
CA GLY A 250 6.42 -17.02 15.01
C GLY A 250 5.46 -17.43 13.89
N LEU A 251 5.30 -16.58 12.87
CA LEU A 251 4.48 -16.83 11.68
C LEU A 251 5.29 -17.36 10.50
N LEU A 252 6.63 -17.28 10.53
CA LEU A 252 7.52 -17.74 9.46
C LEU A 252 7.67 -19.28 9.46
N PRO A 253 8.32 -19.90 8.45
CA PRO A 253 8.64 -21.32 8.46
C PRO A 253 9.40 -21.79 9.74
N PRO A 254 9.10 -22.98 10.29
CA PRO A 254 9.73 -23.48 11.53
C PRO A 254 11.27 -23.51 11.51
N GLU A 255 11.86 -23.82 10.37
CA GLU A 255 13.31 -23.86 10.15
C GLU A 255 13.99 -22.51 10.45
N TRP A 256 13.34 -21.40 10.11
CA TRP A 256 13.86 -20.06 10.37
C TRP A 256 13.61 -19.61 11.79
N GLN A 257 12.53 -20.09 12.40
CA GLN A 257 12.27 -19.86 13.82
C GLN A 257 13.39 -20.46 14.66
N ASP A 258 13.67 -21.75 14.48
CA ASP A 258 14.67 -22.45 15.28
C ASP A 258 16.08 -21.93 14.96
N GLY A 259 16.44 -21.79 13.69
CA GLY A 259 17.77 -21.34 13.29
C GLY A 259 18.14 -19.94 13.83
N TRP A 260 17.19 -19.00 13.86
CA TRP A 260 17.46 -17.66 14.37
C TRP A 260 17.82 -17.65 15.86
N PHE A 261 17.17 -18.51 16.65
CA PHE A 261 17.43 -18.61 18.10
C PHE A 261 18.80 -19.22 18.40
N TYR A 262 19.26 -20.17 17.58
CA TYR A 262 20.55 -20.83 17.80
C TYR A 262 21.74 -19.93 17.40
N ASP A 263 21.59 -19.13 16.35
CA ASP A 263 22.72 -18.43 15.76
C ASP A 263 22.85 -16.94 16.11
N GLN A 264 21.76 -16.23 16.48
CA GLN A 264 21.75 -14.75 16.49
C GLN A 264 21.21 -14.07 17.76
N GLY A 265 20.28 -14.69 18.52
CA GLY A 265 19.79 -14.18 19.82
C GLY A 265 19.27 -12.72 19.83
N TYR A 266 19.08 -12.14 21.02
CA TYR A 266 18.70 -10.72 21.21
C TYR A 266 19.91 -9.78 21.32
N SER A 267 21.12 -10.30 21.12
CA SER A 267 22.37 -9.51 21.15
C SER A 267 22.55 -8.64 19.92
N CYS A 268 21.84 -8.93 18.82
CA CYS A 268 21.85 -8.12 17.62
C CYS A 268 21.19 -6.75 17.85
N THR A 269 21.78 -5.74 17.22
CA THR A 269 21.20 -4.41 17.02
C THR A 269 20.00 -4.49 16.07
N THR A 270 19.14 -3.46 16.10
CA THR A 270 18.00 -3.37 15.17
C THR A 270 18.44 -3.41 13.70
N ALA A 271 19.52 -2.70 13.36
CA ALA A 271 20.05 -2.68 11.99
C ALA A 271 20.45 -4.09 11.53
N GLU A 272 21.15 -4.85 12.36
CA GLU A 272 21.54 -6.23 12.04
C GLU A 272 20.32 -7.13 11.81
N ILE A 273 19.30 -7.05 12.68
CA ILE A 273 18.07 -7.86 12.54
C ILE A 273 17.34 -7.51 11.23
N PHE A 274 17.22 -6.23 10.90
CA PHE A 274 16.52 -5.78 9.69
C PHE A 274 17.32 -6.14 8.42
N SER A 275 18.65 -6.02 8.45
CA SER A 275 19.52 -6.47 7.36
C SER A 275 19.43 -7.98 7.12
N GLN A 276 19.47 -8.77 8.19
CA GLN A 276 19.31 -10.22 8.12
C GLN A 276 17.94 -10.62 7.55
N CYS A 277 16.88 -9.93 7.98
CA CYS A 277 15.53 -10.13 7.45
C CYS A 277 15.45 -9.78 5.95
N ALA A 278 16.06 -8.67 5.51
CA ALA A 278 16.11 -8.30 4.11
C ALA A 278 16.90 -9.31 3.25
N LYS A 279 18.03 -9.82 3.74
CA LYS A 279 18.78 -10.91 3.07
C LYS A 279 17.94 -12.18 2.92
N LEU A 280 17.21 -12.57 3.97
CA LEU A 280 16.28 -13.70 3.93
C LEU A 280 15.20 -13.48 2.87
N LEU A 281 14.61 -12.28 2.83
CA LEU A 281 13.61 -11.93 1.83
C LEU A 281 14.16 -12.09 0.40
N TYR A 282 15.31 -11.50 0.10
CA TYR A 282 15.90 -11.57 -1.26
C TYR A 282 16.28 -13.00 -1.65
N THR A 283 16.80 -13.77 -0.69
CA THR A 283 17.17 -15.18 -0.88
C THR A 283 15.95 -16.04 -1.19
N ASN A 284 14.87 -15.88 -0.41
CA ASN A 284 13.63 -16.64 -0.60
C ASN A 284 12.97 -16.36 -1.95
N TYR A 285 13.04 -15.11 -2.41
CA TYR A 285 12.54 -14.71 -3.73
C TYR A 285 13.43 -15.14 -4.89
N HIS A 286 14.68 -15.52 -4.63
CA HIS A 286 15.74 -15.60 -5.64
C HIS A 286 15.81 -14.33 -6.52
N SER A 287 15.50 -13.17 -5.93
CA SER A 287 15.34 -11.89 -6.62
C SER A 287 15.69 -10.73 -5.72
N LEU A 288 16.29 -9.70 -6.32
CA LEU A 288 16.53 -8.39 -5.74
C LEU A 288 15.39 -7.40 -6.06
N GLY A 289 14.26 -7.87 -6.58
CA GLY A 289 13.06 -7.05 -6.79
C GLY A 289 12.61 -6.29 -5.54
N PRO A 290 12.59 -6.91 -4.34
CA PRO A 290 12.21 -6.22 -3.11
C PRO A 290 13.20 -5.14 -2.63
N LEU A 291 14.28 -4.84 -3.38
CA LEU A 291 15.08 -3.60 -3.18
C LEU A 291 14.25 -2.34 -3.45
N SER A 292 13.10 -2.42 -4.10
CA SER A 292 12.15 -1.31 -4.22
C SER A 292 11.78 -0.73 -2.85
N ASP A 293 11.75 -1.58 -1.82
CA ASP A 293 11.27 -1.26 -0.48
C ASP A 293 12.42 -0.92 0.48
N ALA A 294 13.67 -0.95 -0.02
CA ALA A 294 14.85 -0.62 0.77
C ALA A 294 14.85 0.86 1.18
N ILE A 295 15.51 1.16 2.31
CA ILE A 295 15.60 2.53 2.83
C ILE A 295 16.33 3.48 1.85
N GLY A 296 17.27 2.95 1.06
CA GLY A 296 18.14 3.71 0.18
C GLY A 296 19.08 4.62 0.98
N VAL A 297 19.38 5.80 0.45
CA VAL A 297 20.16 6.82 1.18
C VAL A 297 19.28 7.78 2.00
N ARG A 298 18.03 7.39 2.30
CA ARG A 298 17.12 8.14 3.18
C ARG A 298 17.55 7.98 4.63
N LYS A 299 17.13 8.89 5.50
CA LYS A 299 17.34 8.75 6.95
C LYS A 299 16.32 7.76 7.51
N SER A 300 16.78 6.63 8.03
CA SER A 300 15.99 5.76 8.91
C SER A 300 16.09 6.24 10.36
N MET A 301 15.08 5.91 11.16
CA MET A 301 15.13 6.04 12.63
C MET A 301 16.04 4.98 13.26
N VAL A 302 16.33 3.90 12.53
CA VAL A 302 17.28 2.86 12.91
C VAL A 302 18.69 3.31 12.53
N SER A 303 19.53 3.53 13.55
CA SER A 303 20.94 3.86 13.36
C SER A 303 21.70 2.76 12.64
N ASP A 304 22.60 3.14 11.73
CA ASP A 304 23.50 2.24 11.00
C ASP A 304 22.82 1.19 10.11
N LEU A 305 21.52 1.36 9.80
CA LEU A 305 20.82 0.51 8.85
C LEU A 305 21.43 0.66 7.45
N PRO A 306 21.89 -0.44 6.81
CA PRO A 306 22.38 -0.43 5.45
C PRO A 306 21.39 0.13 4.45
N SER A 307 21.91 0.82 3.44
CA SER A 307 21.09 1.49 2.42
C SER A 307 20.25 0.52 1.57
N TRP A 308 20.68 -0.73 1.47
CA TRP A 308 19.98 -1.80 0.78
C TRP A 308 18.96 -2.52 1.66
N ALA A 309 18.98 -2.33 2.98
CA ALA A 309 18.09 -3.05 3.90
C ALA A 309 16.68 -2.42 3.95
N ILE A 310 15.70 -3.24 4.32
CA ILE A 310 14.31 -2.81 4.53
C ILE A 310 14.15 -2.38 5.98
N ASP A 311 13.58 -1.19 6.19
CA ASP A 311 13.18 -0.74 7.52
C ASP A 311 11.81 -1.34 7.87
N LEU A 312 11.80 -2.39 8.71
CA LEU A 312 10.56 -3.07 9.11
C LEU A 312 9.67 -2.20 10.01
N SER A 313 10.20 -1.09 10.55
CA SER A 313 9.44 -0.16 11.38
C SER A 313 8.81 0.98 10.59
N ASP A 314 9.19 1.15 9.31
CA ASP A 314 8.63 2.18 8.46
C ASP A 314 7.22 1.78 7.97
N ARG A 315 6.37 2.78 7.75
CA ARG A 315 5.03 2.55 7.17
C ARG A 315 5.21 2.37 5.67
N LEU A 316 4.59 1.33 5.09
CA LEU A 316 4.36 1.33 3.65
C LEU A 316 3.59 2.61 3.30
N PRO A 317 4.02 3.39 2.29
CA PRO A 317 3.30 4.56 1.84
C PRO A 317 1.83 4.20 1.53
N ASP A 318 0.89 5.05 1.92
CA ASP A 318 -0.54 4.82 1.69
C ASP A 318 -0.83 4.60 0.19
N GLY A 319 -1.13 3.35 -0.20
CA GLY A 319 -1.95 2.93 -1.36
C GLY A 319 -1.56 3.38 -2.78
N GLU A 320 -0.58 4.28 -2.93
CA GLU A 320 -0.03 4.75 -4.20
C GLU A 320 1.41 4.24 -4.41
N ASP A 321 1.81 3.14 -3.74
CA ASP A 321 3.18 2.66 -3.84
C ASP A 321 3.51 2.18 -5.27
N ASP A 322 4.63 2.68 -5.76
CA ASP A 322 5.20 2.48 -7.09
C ASP A 322 5.91 1.12 -7.21
N SER A 323 6.02 0.34 -6.13
CA SER A 323 6.82 -0.90 -6.09
C SER A 323 6.47 -1.91 -7.20
N ILE A 324 5.18 -2.14 -7.45
CA ILE A 324 4.67 -3.01 -8.53
C ILE A 324 5.16 -2.53 -9.92
N ARG A 325 5.49 -1.25 -10.10
CA ARG A 325 5.92 -0.73 -11.41
C ARG A 325 7.26 -1.27 -11.84
N TRP A 326 8.15 -1.56 -10.89
CA TRP A 326 9.45 -2.11 -11.24
C TRP A 326 9.33 -3.54 -11.77
N GLU A 327 8.33 -4.30 -11.31
CA GLU A 327 8.04 -5.66 -11.78
C GLU A 327 7.62 -5.73 -13.25
N LEU A 328 7.21 -4.61 -13.85
CA LEU A 328 6.83 -4.54 -15.27
C LEU A 328 8.04 -4.58 -16.22
N TYR A 329 9.25 -4.38 -15.71
CA TYR A 329 10.48 -4.38 -16.51
C TYR A 329 11.23 -5.71 -16.41
N ASP A 330 12.26 -5.86 -17.24
CA ASP A 330 13.11 -7.06 -17.23
C ASP A 330 14.56 -6.70 -17.60
N ALA A 331 15.12 -5.74 -16.88
CA ALA A 331 16.45 -5.18 -17.15
C ALA A 331 17.57 -6.24 -17.08
N SER A 332 17.40 -7.24 -16.21
CA SER A 332 18.36 -8.33 -16.01
C SER A 332 18.01 -9.63 -16.76
N ARG A 333 16.96 -9.61 -17.60
CA ARG A 333 16.52 -10.72 -18.45
C ARG A 333 16.28 -12.03 -17.69
N GLN A 334 15.49 -11.96 -16.62
CA GLN A 334 15.13 -13.07 -15.72
C GLN A 334 16.34 -13.79 -15.12
N SER A 335 17.48 -13.11 -14.98
CA SER A 335 18.55 -13.58 -14.11
C SER A 335 18.05 -13.75 -12.67
N ARG A 336 18.76 -14.55 -11.88
CA ARG A 336 18.39 -14.82 -10.49
C ARG A 336 19.41 -14.22 -9.54
N PHE A 337 18.95 -13.85 -8.37
CA PHE A 337 19.82 -13.63 -7.24
C PHE A 337 20.05 -14.99 -6.56
N GLU A 338 21.29 -15.44 -6.54
CA GLU A 338 21.66 -16.74 -5.97
C GLU A 338 21.45 -16.80 -4.45
N GLY A 339 21.24 -15.64 -3.81
CA GLY A 339 20.89 -15.59 -2.40
C GLY A 339 22.07 -15.83 -1.48
N VAL A 340 21.74 -16.03 -0.22
CA VAL A 340 22.69 -16.40 0.83
C VAL A 340 22.66 -17.92 1.00
N GLY A 341 23.82 -18.58 0.96
CA GLY A 341 23.92 -20.04 0.93
C GLY A 341 23.75 -20.69 2.30
N PHE A 342 24.11 -19.97 3.37
CA PHE A 342 24.04 -20.46 4.75
C PHE A 342 23.51 -19.41 5.72
N MET A 343 22.83 -19.84 6.79
CA MET A 343 22.25 -18.94 7.78
C MET A 343 23.26 -17.97 8.44
N HIS A 344 24.50 -18.41 8.67
CA HIS A 344 25.53 -17.56 9.28
C HIS A 344 25.97 -16.40 8.36
N GLU A 345 25.78 -16.50 7.04
CA GLU A 345 26.08 -15.44 6.07
C GLU A 345 25.01 -14.33 6.05
N LEU A 346 23.88 -14.56 6.72
CA LEU A 346 22.90 -13.49 6.98
C LEU A 346 23.51 -12.42 7.88
N ALA A 347 24.44 -12.80 8.76
CA ALA A 347 25.10 -11.90 9.69
C ALA A 347 25.85 -10.78 8.95
N GLY A 348 25.96 -9.63 9.63
CA GLY A 348 26.67 -8.46 9.13
C GLY A 348 25.89 -7.62 8.10
N PRO A 349 26.35 -6.38 7.88
CA PRO A 349 25.64 -5.37 7.10
C PRO A 349 25.93 -5.42 5.58
N ASP A 350 26.73 -6.39 5.13
CA ASP A 350 27.21 -6.44 3.76
C ASP A 350 26.30 -7.33 2.91
N LEU A 351 25.91 -6.85 1.72
CA LEU A 351 25.19 -7.64 0.71
C LEU A 351 26.01 -7.70 -0.58
N SER A 352 26.47 -8.91 -0.93
CA SER A 352 27.16 -9.15 -2.20
C SER A 352 26.16 -9.36 -3.32
N ILE A 353 26.32 -8.63 -4.42
CA ILE A 353 25.46 -8.71 -5.60
C ILE A 353 26.29 -8.77 -6.88
N GLU A 354 25.70 -9.28 -7.95
CA GLU A 354 26.27 -9.25 -9.29
C GLU A 354 25.66 -8.14 -10.13
N VAL A 355 26.50 -7.36 -10.81
CA VAL A 355 26.06 -6.18 -11.57
C VAL A 355 26.71 -6.06 -12.94
N ILE A 356 26.04 -5.34 -13.85
CA ILE A 356 26.58 -4.86 -15.14
C ILE A 356 26.52 -3.32 -15.14
N PRO A 357 27.66 -2.61 -15.26
CA PRO A 357 27.66 -1.15 -15.36
C PRO A 357 27.05 -0.70 -16.68
N ILE A 358 26.05 0.19 -16.63
CA ILE A 358 25.40 0.74 -17.83
C ILE A 358 25.65 2.23 -18.03
N GLY A 359 25.96 2.99 -16.98
CA GLY A 359 26.29 4.42 -17.13
C GLY A 359 26.67 5.13 -15.83
N THR A 360 27.00 6.41 -15.97
CA THR A 360 27.25 7.32 -14.84
C THR A 360 26.36 8.54 -15.00
N VAL A 361 25.78 9.02 -13.91
CA VAL A 361 24.91 10.21 -13.91
C VAL A 361 25.77 11.45 -14.17
N ARG A 362 25.46 12.19 -15.23
CA ARG A 362 26.12 13.45 -15.59
C ARG A 362 25.49 14.65 -14.90
N ALA A 363 24.17 14.74 -14.97
CA ALA A 363 23.41 15.87 -14.45
C ALA A 363 22.00 15.44 -14.04
N CYS A 364 21.40 16.17 -13.10
CA CYS A 364 20.07 15.91 -12.59
C CYS A 364 19.24 17.19 -12.59
N ALA A 365 17.92 17.05 -12.78
CA ALA A 365 16.97 18.16 -12.64
C ALA A 365 16.99 18.73 -11.22
N ARG A 366 16.44 19.94 -11.01
CA ARG A 366 16.28 20.47 -9.64
C ARG A 366 15.33 19.60 -8.82
N ARG A 367 15.43 19.66 -7.49
CA ARG A 367 14.42 19.05 -6.62
C ARG A 367 13.26 20.02 -6.47
N VAL A 368 12.04 19.48 -6.47
CA VAL A 368 10.81 20.22 -6.15
C VAL A 368 10.26 19.64 -4.86
N SER A 369 9.80 20.49 -3.95
CA SER A 369 9.24 20.01 -2.69
C SER A 369 7.88 19.34 -2.93
N GLN A 370 7.54 18.36 -2.11
CA GLN A 370 6.24 17.69 -2.19
C GLN A 370 5.08 18.66 -1.93
N ASP A 371 5.30 19.68 -1.09
CA ASP A 371 4.32 20.73 -0.80
C ASP A 371 4.00 21.58 -2.05
N GLU A 372 5.02 21.95 -2.83
CA GLU A 372 4.83 22.65 -4.10
C GLU A 372 4.04 21.79 -5.11
N LEU A 373 4.36 20.49 -5.19
CA LEU A 373 3.69 19.50 -6.05
C LEU A 373 2.29 19.08 -5.56
N ASN A 374 1.88 19.51 -4.37
CA ASN A 374 0.55 19.28 -3.81
C ASN A 374 -0.29 20.56 -3.68
N SER A 375 0.24 21.72 -4.06
CA SER A 375 -0.42 23.02 -3.92
C SER A 375 -1.61 23.20 -4.89
N ASN A 376 -2.50 24.18 -4.63
CA ASN A 376 -3.60 24.53 -5.54
C ASN A 376 -3.13 24.99 -6.95
N ARG A 377 -1.82 25.21 -7.16
CA ARG A 377 -1.20 25.53 -8.47
C ARG A 377 -0.41 24.34 -9.07
N THR A 378 -0.68 23.11 -8.60
CA THR A 378 0.11 21.91 -8.93
C THR A 378 0.43 21.78 -10.43
N SER A 379 -0.54 22.04 -11.32
CA SER A 379 -0.38 21.79 -12.76
C SER A 379 0.71 22.62 -13.40
N ASN A 380 0.79 23.91 -13.09
CA ASN A 380 1.86 24.76 -13.60
C ASN A 380 3.23 24.34 -13.05
N VAL A 381 3.30 23.99 -11.77
CA VAL A 381 4.57 23.56 -11.13
C VAL A 381 5.10 22.28 -11.79
N VAL A 382 4.23 21.27 -11.97
CA VAL A 382 4.61 19.99 -12.60
C VAL A 382 5.08 20.21 -14.03
N LEU A 383 4.32 20.95 -14.85
CA LEU A 383 4.66 21.10 -16.26
C LEU A 383 5.88 22.01 -16.47
N SER A 384 6.05 23.06 -15.67
CA SER A 384 7.31 23.82 -15.64
C SER A 384 8.48 22.93 -15.24
N HIS A 385 8.30 22.02 -14.29
CA HIS A 385 9.36 21.10 -13.89
C HIS A 385 9.71 20.09 -15.00
N VAL A 386 8.73 19.56 -15.71
CA VAL A 386 8.96 18.69 -16.89
C VAL A 386 9.63 19.47 -18.03
N SER A 387 9.31 20.75 -18.21
CA SER A 387 10.01 21.61 -19.19
C SER A 387 11.50 21.75 -18.87
N GLU A 388 11.86 21.88 -17.58
CA GLU A 388 13.27 21.89 -17.15
C GLU A 388 13.96 20.55 -17.40
N TRP A 389 13.24 19.43 -17.27
CA TRP A 389 13.78 18.11 -17.64
C TRP A 389 14.13 18.06 -19.13
N GLN A 390 13.24 18.58 -19.99
CA GLN A 390 13.47 18.65 -21.43
C GLN A 390 14.68 19.52 -21.76
N GLN A 391 14.82 20.68 -21.11
CA GLN A 391 15.99 21.55 -21.26
C GLN A 391 17.28 20.85 -20.82
N LEU A 392 17.27 20.14 -19.69
CA LEU A 392 18.41 19.37 -19.21
C LEU A 392 18.82 18.29 -20.23
N TYR A 393 17.85 17.56 -20.78
CA TYR A 393 18.08 16.54 -21.80
C TYR A 393 18.72 17.13 -23.06
N ASN A 394 18.18 18.23 -23.58
CA ASN A 394 18.71 18.92 -24.76
C ASN A 394 20.16 19.40 -24.58
N ASN A 395 20.58 19.66 -23.34
CA ASN A 395 21.98 20.03 -23.02
C ASN A 395 22.91 18.81 -22.91
N CYS A 396 22.36 17.60 -22.74
CA CYS A 396 23.12 16.38 -22.50
C CYS A 396 23.17 15.44 -23.72
N ALA A 397 22.20 15.52 -24.63
CA ALA A 397 22.02 14.64 -25.78
C ALA A 397 21.87 15.42 -27.09
N ASP A 398 21.93 14.72 -28.22
CA ASP A 398 21.62 15.28 -29.54
C ASP A 398 20.09 15.53 -29.65
N PRO A 399 19.64 16.78 -29.89
CA PRO A 399 18.23 17.15 -29.90
C PRO A 399 17.47 16.74 -31.18
N SER A 400 18.07 15.95 -32.08
CA SER A 400 17.42 15.55 -33.33
C SER A 400 16.12 14.74 -33.13
N ASP A 401 15.98 13.99 -32.03
CA ASP A 401 14.73 13.32 -31.62
C ASP A 401 14.57 13.30 -30.09
N ASP A 402 13.39 13.73 -29.62
CA ASP A 402 12.99 13.75 -28.21
C ASP A 402 12.21 12.49 -27.78
N ASP A 403 12.11 11.45 -28.62
CA ASP A 403 11.48 10.16 -28.27
C ASP A 403 12.04 9.57 -26.98
N ASN A 404 13.37 9.51 -26.81
CA ASN A 404 13.98 8.95 -25.60
C ASN A 404 13.60 9.76 -24.36
N PHE A 405 13.45 11.08 -24.49
CA PHE A 405 13.02 11.94 -23.40
C PHE A 405 11.58 11.58 -22.97
N TRP A 406 10.66 11.44 -23.93
CA TRP A 406 9.28 11.09 -23.61
C TRP A 406 9.13 9.66 -23.08
N ARG A 407 9.93 8.72 -23.59
CA ARG A 407 10.04 7.39 -22.98
C ARG A 407 10.48 7.51 -21.53
N ALA A 408 11.56 8.24 -21.22
CA ALA A 408 11.97 8.42 -19.83
C ALA A 408 10.93 9.13 -18.96
N ALA A 409 10.34 10.25 -19.43
CA ALA A 409 9.37 11.03 -18.67
C ALA A 409 8.11 10.23 -18.28
N PHE A 410 7.74 9.24 -19.10
CA PHE A 410 6.62 8.32 -18.86
C PHE A 410 7.07 6.93 -18.37
N MET A 411 8.37 6.73 -18.12
CA MET A 411 9.00 5.43 -17.83
C MET A 411 8.64 4.34 -18.87
N ASP A 412 8.46 4.75 -20.12
CA ASP A 412 8.06 3.95 -21.26
C ASP A 412 6.76 3.17 -21.04
N ARG A 413 5.80 3.77 -20.33
CA ARG A 413 4.50 3.14 -20.04
C ARG A 413 3.34 3.85 -20.74
N ASP A 414 2.51 3.07 -21.41
CA ASP A 414 1.23 3.53 -21.91
C ASP A 414 0.13 3.46 -20.82
N ILE A 415 0.03 4.51 -20.01
CA ILE A 415 -0.90 4.55 -18.85
C ILE A 415 -2.30 4.95 -19.29
N TRP A 416 -3.19 3.97 -19.45
CA TRP A 416 -4.63 4.18 -19.36
C TRP A 416 -5.10 3.96 -17.92
N ARG A 417 -6.07 4.75 -17.45
CA ARG A 417 -6.52 4.92 -16.04
C ARG A 417 -6.80 3.64 -15.21
N TYR A 418 -6.81 2.46 -15.83
CA TYR A 418 -7.14 1.17 -15.21
C TYR A 418 -6.07 0.07 -15.37
N TRP A 419 -4.93 0.35 -16.03
CA TRP A 419 -3.96 -0.68 -16.46
C TRP A 419 -2.54 -0.48 -15.91
N LEU A 420 -2.38 -0.13 -14.63
CA LEU A 420 -1.05 -0.01 -14.01
C LEU A 420 -0.28 -1.34 -13.90
N HIS A 421 -0.94 -2.47 -14.15
CA HIS A 421 -0.39 -3.83 -14.00
C HIS A 421 0.02 -4.48 -15.32
N GLU A 422 -0.20 -3.85 -16.48
CA GLU A 422 0.19 -4.43 -17.78
C GLU A 422 1.47 -3.78 -18.34
N ARG A 423 2.40 -4.64 -18.77
CA ARG A 423 3.63 -4.26 -19.46
C ARG A 423 3.33 -3.82 -20.89
N LYS A 424 3.12 -2.52 -21.11
CA LYS A 424 2.96 -1.93 -22.46
C LYS A 424 3.91 -0.75 -22.70
N PRO A 425 5.00 -0.98 -23.48
CA PRO A 425 5.88 0.07 -23.96
C PRO A 425 5.14 1.14 -24.76
N LEU A 426 5.66 2.38 -24.78
CA LEU A 426 5.05 3.44 -25.58
C LEU A 426 5.22 3.14 -27.08
N SER A 427 4.09 3.01 -27.77
CA SER A 427 4.07 2.92 -29.24
C SER A 427 4.42 4.26 -29.88
N TRP A 428 4.86 4.24 -31.14
CA TRP A 428 5.14 5.47 -31.90
C TRP A 428 3.91 6.39 -32.02
N LYS A 429 2.72 5.80 -32.18
CA LYS A 429 1.45 6.55 -32.19
C LYS A 429 1.25 7.28 -30.86
N ARG A 430 1.56 6.61 -29.74
CA ARG A 430 1.43 7.16 -28.38
C ARG A 430 2.41 8.31 -28.13
N LEU A 431 3.67 8.13 -28.55
CA LEU A 431 4.68 9.19 -28.48
C LEU A 431 4.27 10.42 -29.29
N THR A 432 3.73 10.21 -30.48
CA THR A 432 3.22 11.31 -31.33
C THR A 432 2.09 12.07 -30.62
N ASP A 433 1.16 11.36 -29.98
CA ASP A 433 0.05 11.93 -29.22
C ASP A 433 0.54 12.78 -28.03
N ILE A 434 1.49 12.24 -27.24
CA ILE A 434 2.16 12.95 -26.14
C ILE A 434 2.81 14.25 -26.64
N LYS A 435 3.55 14.18 -27.75
CA LYS A 435 4.26 15.34 -28.33
C LYS A 435 3.27 16.41 -28.81
N GLN A 436 2.16 16.01 -29.44
CA GLN A 436 1.12 16.95 -29.88
C GLN A 436 0.46 17.65 -28.70
N TRP A 437 0.08 16.87 -27.68
CA TRP A 437 -0.47 17.39 -26.44
C TRP A 437 0.47 18.39 -25.75
N TRP A 438 1.76 18.04 -25.60
CA TRP A 438 2.75 18.90 -24.97
C TRP A 438 2.97 20.21 -25.73
N ARG A 439 3.03 20.16 -27.07
CA ARG A 439 3.15 21.35 -27.91
C ARG A 439 1.94 22.26 -27.76
N SER A 440 0.74 21.70 -27.83
CA SER A 440 -0.51 22.45 -27.66
C SER A 440 -0.55 23.16 -26.31
N TRP A 441 -0.20 22.48 -25.22
CA TRP A 441 -0.12 23.12 -23.90
C TRP A 441 0.96 24.20 -23.85
N SER A 442 2.16 23.93 -24.39
CA SER A 442 3.29 24.88 -24.35
C SER A 442 3.01 26.18 -25.12
N GLU A 443 2.20 26.11 -26.19
CA GLU A 443 1.81 27.28 -26.99
C GLU A 443 0.65 28.07 -26.37
N THR A 444 -0.33 27.38 -25.79
CA THR A 444 -1.58 27.99 -25.32
C THR A 444 -1.58 28.36 -23.85
N GLY A 445 -0.80 27.65 -23.02
CA GLY A 445 -0.89 27.71 -21.57
C GLY A 445 -2.26 27.27 -21.01
N ASP A 446 -3.07 26.58 -21.81
CA ASP A 446 -4.42 26.21 -21.42
C ASP A 446 -4.42 25.05 -20.42
N ASN A 447 -4.85 25.34 -19.20
CA ASN A 447 -4.89 24.38 -18.11
C ASN A 447 -6.25 23.70 -17.94
N ARG A 448 -7.24 23.98 -18.81
CA ARG A 448 -8.62 23.47 -18.67
C ARG A 448 -8.69 21.94 -18.70
N ASP A 449 -7.83 21.28 -19.48
CA ASP A 449 -7.82 19.81 -19.63
C ASP A 449 -6.96 19.08 -18.58
N LEU A 450 -6.16 19.82 -17.79
CA LEU A 450 -5.24 19.27 -16.78
C LEU A 450 -5.91 18.96 -15.43
N THR A 451 -7.21 19.25 -15.30
CA THR A 451 -7.91 19.03 -14.03
C THR A 451 -8.23 17.55 -13.84
N THR A 452 -7.82 16.96 -12.71
CA THR A 452 -8.05 15.54 -12.44
C THR A 452 -9.52 15.20 -12.17
N ASP A 453 -10.32 16.23 -11.84
CA ASP A 453 -11.63 16.10 -11.21
C ASP A 453 -12.78 16.54 -12.12
N LYS A 454 -12.51 17.18 -13.27
CA LYS A 454 -13.57 17.44 -14.25
C LYS A 454 -13.73 16.25 -15.17
N GLN A 455 -14.97 15.81 -15.25
CA GLN A 455 -15.47 15.03 -16.37
C GLN A 455 -15.37 15.95 -17.60
N ALA A 456 -14.55 15.60 -18.59
CA ALA A 456 -14.64 16.22 -19.90
C ALA A 456 -16.03 15.93 -20.50
N ASP A 457 -16.49 16.76 -21.43
CA ASP A 457 -17.83 16.65 -22.03
C ASP A 457 -18.08 15.29 -22.74
N ASP A 458 -17.02 14.51 -23.00
CA ASP A 458 -17.05 13.17 -23.58
C ASP A 458 -17.08 12.02 -22.54
N GLY A 459 -17.10 12.33 -21.25
CA GLY A 459 -17.10 11.34 -20.18
C GLY A 459 -15.72 10.81 -19.77
N SER A 460 -14.63 11.30 -20.36
CA SER A 460 -13.28 11.04 -19.87
C SER A 460 -12.99 11.88 -18.63
N TYR A 461 -12.22 11.34 -17.68
CA TYR A 461 -11.89 12.03 -16.42
C TYR A 461 -10.44 12.48 -16.45
N GLY A 462 -10.18 13.79 -16.55
CA GLY A 462 -8.86 14.43 -16.50
C GLY A 462 -7.82 13.91 -17.49
N ASP A 463 -6.98 14.80 -18.02
CA ASP A 463 -5.93 14.38 -18.94
C ASP A 463 -4.96 13.37 -18.30
N TYR A 464 -4.96 12.17 -18.85
CA TYR A 464 -4.19 11.04 -18.35
C TYR A 464 -2.67 11.26 -18.60
N HIS A 465 -2.28 12.08 -19.59
CA HIS A 465 -0.88 12.46 -19.80
C HIS A 465 -0.35 13.22 -18.59
N TYR A 466 -1.07 14.26 -18.20
CA TYR A 466 -0.73 15.06 -17.02
C TYR A 466 -0.70 14.22 -15.74
N ARG A 467 -1.65 13.30 -15.55
CA ARG A 467 -1.64 12.38 -14.39
C ARG A 467 -0.36 11.55 -14.32
N ALA A 468 0.05 10.96 -15.44
CA ALA A 468 1.28 10.16 -15.51
C ALA A 468 2.52 11.00 -15.20
N LEU A 469 2.62 12.20 -15.80
CA LEU A 469 3.74 13.12 -15.55
C LEU A 469 3.77 13.62 -14.11
N LYS A 470 2.63 14.01 -13.53
CA LYS A 470 2.52 14.45 -12.14
C LYS A 470 3.02 13.36 -11.19
N LEU A 471 2.61 12.12 -11.43
CA LEU A 471 3.00 10.98 -10.62
C LEU A 471 4.50 10.70 -10.70
N ASN A 472 5.06 10.69 -11.90
CA ASN A 472 6.50 10.51 -12.10
C ASN A 472 7.32 11.67 -11.52
N ALA A 473 6.86 12.92 -11.66
CA ALA A 473 7.50 14.10 -11.10
C ALA A 473 7.46 14.16 -9.57
N LYS A 474 6.42 13.58 -8.95
CA LYS A 474 6.32 13.44 -7.49
C LYS A 474 7.27 12.38 -6.94
N ASN A 475 7.42 11.26 -7.65
CA ASN A 475 8.12 10.09 -7.11
C ASN A 475 9.60 10.02 -7.53
N HIS A 476 9.99 10.75 -8.57
CA HIS A 476 11.32 10.60 -9.17
C HIS A 476 11.99 11.93 -9.48
N ARG A 477 13.32 11.87 -9.60
CA ARG A 477 14.17 12.94 -10.12
C ARG A 477 14.71 12.55 -11.49
N PHE A 478 14.51 13.42 -12.47
CA PHE A 478 15.07 13.26 -13.81
C PHE A 478 16.58 13.46 -13.82
N PHE A 479 17.26 12.63 -14.59
CA PHE A 479 18.71 12.71 -14.79
C PHE A 479 19.10 12.29 -16.21
N CYS A 480 20.30 12.67 -16.61
CA CYS A 480 20.93 12.19 -17.84
C CYS A 480 22.27 11.53 -17.53
N THR A 481 22.57 10.43 -18.22
CA THR A 481 23.87 9.77 -18.12
C THR A 481 24.95 10.54 -18.89
N THR A 482 26.22 10.19 -18.68
CA THR A 482 27.36 10.70 -19.46
C THR A 482 27.28 10.33 -20.95
N LYS A 483 26.49 9.32 -21.30
CA LYS A 483 26.19 8.91 -22.68
C LYS A 483 25.00 9.67 -23.29
N GLY A 484 24.39 10.59 -22.55
CA GLY A 484 23.19 11.34 -22.99
C GLY A 484 21.89 10.55 -22.89
N GLU A 485 21.86 9.43 -22.16
CA GLU A 485 20.63 8.64 -21.99
C GLU A 485 19.78 9.25 -20.86
N PRO A 486 18.48 9.48 -21.09
CA PRO A 486 17.59 10.04 -20.08
C PRO A 486 17.10 8.96 -19.11
N GLY A 487 16.87 9.35 -17.85
CA GLY A 487 16.37 8.45 -16.81
C GLY A 487 15.57 9.16 -15.72
N LEU A 488 14.83 8.35 -14.96
CA LEU A 488 14.11 8.75 -13.74
C LEU A 488 14.58 7.85 -12.60
N GLY A 489 15.05 8.45 -11.51
CA GLY A 489 15.54 7.72 -10.34
C GLY A 489 15.03 8.31 -9.03
N PRO A 490 15.50 7.79 -7.88
CA PRO A 490 15.13 8.32 -6.58
C PRO A 490 15.52 9.80 -6.46
N HIS A 491 14.78 10.59 -5.67
CA HIS A 491 15.07 12.02 -5.44
C HIS A 491 16.51 12.30 -4.98
N SER A 492 17.13 11.33 -4.33
CA SER A 492 18.49 11.33 -3.82
C SER A 492 19.59 11.16 -4.88
N VAL A 493 19.26 10.82 -6.13
CA VAL A 493 20.22 10.70 -7.25
C VAL A 493 20.96 12.03 -7.45
N GLN A 494 22.26 11.95 -7.75
CA GLN A 494 23.12 13.11 -7.97
C GLN A 494 24.18 12.82 -9.05
N PRO A 495 24.83 13.87 -9.60
CA PRO A 495 25.98 13.69 -10.49
C PRO A 495 27.05 12.79 -9.88
N SER A 496 27.72 12.01 -10.72
CA SER A 496 28.73 10.99 -10.35
C SER A 496 28.19 9.73 -9.68
N ASP A 497 26.88 9.63 -9.38
CA ASP A 497 26.28 8.33 -9.07
C ASP A 497 26.37 7.40 -10.31
N GLU A 498 26.44 6.10 -10.08
CA GLU A 498 26.59 5.09 -11.13
C GLU A 498 25.33 4.27 -11.30
N VAL A 499 25.07 3.84 -12.53
CA VAL A 499 23.86 3.08 -12.88
C VAL A 499 24.24 1.68 -13.31
N TYR A 500 23.58 0.70 -12.71
CA TYR A 500 23.86 -0.72 -12.89
C TYR A 500 22.58 -1.51 -13.18
N VAL A 501 22.70 -2.56 -14.00
CA VAL A 501 21.74 -3.67 -14.01
C VAL A 501 22.18 -4.69 -12.97
N LEU A 502 21.25 -5.12 -12.11
CA LEU A 502 21.51 -6.04 -10.99
C LEU A 502 20.95 -7.42 -11.32
N ALA A 503 21.74 -8.47 -11.07
CA ALA A 503 21.26 -9.84 -11.23
C ALA A 503 20.09 -10.11 -10.29
N GLY A 504 19.00 -10.69 -10.79
CA GLY A 504 17.79 -10.92 -10.02
C GLY A 504 16.88 -9.70 -9.83
N CYS A 505 17.20 -8.53 -10.40
CA CYS A 505 16.35 -7.33 -10.31
C CYS A 505 15.68 -7.00 -11.65
N GLN A 506 14.44 -6.51 -11.61
CA GLN A 506 13.62 -6.20 -12.77
C GLN A 506 13.98 -4.84 -13.40
N ALA A 507 14.57 -3.93 -12.60
CA ALA A 507 14.96 -2.60 -13.03
C ALA A 507 16.45 -2.32 -12.75
N PRO A 508 17.08 -1.38 -13.48
CA PRO A 508 18.38 -0.84 -13.09
C PRO A 508 18.32 -0.13 -11.73
N ALA A 509 19.49 0.01 -11.09
CA ALA A 509 19.62 0.75 -9.85
C ALA A 509 20.73 1.79 -9.92
N VAL A 510 20.54 2.88 -9.18
CA VAL A 510 21.56 3.87 -8.91
C VAL A 510 22.35 3.44 -7.67
N LEU A 511 23.66 3.30 -7.81
CA LEU A 511 24.61 2.98 -6.77
C LEU A 511 25.60 4.14 -6.58
N ARG A 512 25.97 4.43 -5.33
CA ARG A 512 26.93 5.48 -4.98
C ARG A 512 28.17 4.88 -4.37
N ARG A 513 29.33 5.12 -4.99
CA ARG A 513 30.63 4.70 -4.46
C ARG A 513 30.88 5.34 -3.09
N VAL A 514 31.32 4.51 -2.14
CA VAL A 514 31.73 4.92 -0.80
C VAL A 514 32.94 4.11 -0.35
N MET A 515 33.75 4.71 0.52
CA MET A 515 34.81 4.01 1.25
C MET A 515 34.30 3.69 2.65
N ARG A 516 34.16 2.40 2.97
CA ARG A 516 33.77 1.93 4.32
C ARG A 516 34.86 1.03 4.87
N ASN A 517 35.39 1.36 6.05
CA ASN A 517 36.47 0.59 6.70
C ASN A 517 37.68 0.31 5.80
N GLY A 518 38.04 1.27 4.94
CA GLY A 518 39.16 1.14 4.00
C GLY A 518 38.91 0.24 2.79
N LYS A 519 37.67 -0.25 2.60
CA LYS A 519 37.25 -1.01 1.41
C LYS A 519 36.31 -0.20 0.54
N ASP A 520 36.46 -0.35 -0.77
CA ASP A 520 35.48 0.13 -1.74
C ASP A 520 34.16 -0.62 -1.55
N GLY A 521 33.05 0.10 -1.69
CA GLY A 521 31.74 -0.49 -1.94
C GLY A 521 30.71 0.57 -2.27
N PHE A 522 29.44 0.22 -2.14
CA PHE A 522 28.36 1.04 -2.65
C PHE A 522 27.23 1.23 -1.66
N LEU A 523 26.65 2.43 -1.65
CA LEU A 523 25.32 2.64 -1.12
C LEU A 523 24.30 2.41 -2.24
N PHE A 524 23.22 1.71 -1.91
CA PHE A 524 22.04 1.65 -2.74
C PHE A 524 21.28 2.98 -2.65
N VAL A 525 21.17 3.71 -3.75
CA VAL A 525 20.46 4.99 -3.78
C VAL A 525 18.97 4.76 -4.06
N GLY A 526 18.65 3.82 -4.96
CA GLY A 526 17.29 3.41 -5.33
C GLY A 526 17.23 2.83 -6.75
N LEU A 527 16.12 2.17 -7.06
CA LEU A 527 15.81 1.71 -8.43
C LEU A 527 15.57 2.90 -9.37
N CYS A 528 15.86 2.72 -10.66
CA CYS A 528 15.67 3.77 -11.65
C CYS A 528 15.22 3.22 -13.00
N PHE A 529 14.54 4.07 -13.76
CA PHE A 529 14.33 3.90 -15.18
C PHE A 529 15.47 4.56 -15.95
N VAL A 530 16.03 3.87 -16.94
CA VAL A 530 16.89 4.46 -17.97
C VAL A 530 16.45 3.94 -19.32
N ASP A 531 16.18 4.85 -20.26
CA ASP A 531 15.79 4.46 -21.61
C ASP A 531 16.83 3.49 -22.22
N ARG A 532 16.35 2.50 -22.98
CA ARG A 532 17.13 1.40 -23.60
C ARG A 532 17.71 0.33 -22.68
N TRP A 533 17.54 0.41 -21.36
CA TRP A 533 18.13 -0.57 -20.44
C TRP A 533 17.11 -1.38 -19.62
N MET A 534 15.81 -1.19 -19.90
CA MET A 534 14.73 -1.77 -19.12
C MET A 534 14.29 -3.17 -19.57
N TYR A 535 14.80 -3.68 -20.70
CA TYR A 535 14.28 -4.89 -21.35
C TYR A 535 15.39 -5.90 -21.70
N GLY A 536 16.42 -5.98 -20.85
CA GLY A 536 17.46 -7.01 -20.96
C GLY A 536 18.54 -6.69 -21.99
N GLU A 537 18.64 -5.44 -22.43
CA GLU A 537 19.67 -4.99 -23.37
C GLU A 537 21.07 -5.19 -22.82
N ALA A 538 21.27 -4.94 -21.52
CA ALA A 538 22.55 -5.11 -20.84
C ALA A 538 23.10 -6.53 -20.96
N THR A 539 22.24 -7.56 -20.98
CA THR A 539 22.67 -8.96 -21.01
C THR A 539 22.97 -9.47 -22.43
N ARG A 540 22.72 -8.66 -23.47
CA ARG A 540 23.00 -9.03 -24.86
C ARG A 540 24.52 -9.16 -25.05
N GLY A 541 24.95 -10.20 -25.77
CA GLY A 541 26.38 -10.45 -25.98
C GLY A 541 27.12 -11.12 -24.81
N ARG A 542 26.40 -11.57 -23.76
CA ARG A 542 26.96 -12.29 -22.60
C ARG A 542 28.07 -11.50 -21.89
N PRO A 543 27.76 -10.29 -21.38
CA PRO A 543 28.74 -9.51 -20.62
C PRO A 543 29.18 -10.27 -19.35
N LYS A 544 30.32 -9.87 -18.81
CA LYS A 544 30.78 -10.36 -17.51
C LYS A 544 30.05 -9.62 -16.39
N TRP A 545 29.35 -10.38 -15.55
CA TRP A 545 28.83 -9.90 -14.28
C TRP A 545 29.97 -9.60 -13.31
N GLN A 546 29.88 -8.47 -12.61
CA GLN A 546 30.88 -8.03 -11.64
C GLN A 546 30.28 -8.16 -10.23
N ALA A 547 31.01 -8.81 -9.33
CA ALA A 547 30.62 -8.86 -7.93
C ALA A 547 30.94 -7.52 -7.25
N VAL A 548 29.96 -6.93 -6.58
CA VAL A 548 30.11 -5.71 -5.77
C VAL A 548 29.42 -5.89 -4.42
N THR A 549 29.84 -5.11 -3.43
CA THR A 549 29.26 -5.13 -2.08
C THR A 549 28.46 -3.87 -1.82
N LEU A 550 27.21 -4.06 -1.39
CA LEU A 550 26.34 -3.00 -0.89
C LEU A 550 26.45 -2.89 0.64
N TYR A 551 26.34 -1.65 1.13
CA TYR A 551 26.52 -1.27 2.53
C TYR A 551 25.34 -0.55 3.16
#